data_AF-A0A7Z0JCX4-F1
#
_entry.id   AF-A0A7Z0JCX4-F1
#
_cell.length_a   1.000
_cell.length_b   1.000
_cell.length_c   1.000
_cell.angle_alpha   90.00
_cell.angle_beta   90.00
_cell.angle_gamma   90.00
#
_symmetry.space_group_name_H-M   'P 1'
#
loop_
_entity.id
_entity.type
_entity.pdbx_description
1 polymer ?
#
loop_
_entity_poly.entity_id
_entity_poly.type
_entity_poly.pdbx_seq_one_letter_code
_entity_poly.pdbx_strand_id
1 'polypeptide(L)'
;MSVDDVLNIDKVSQETGATITWQPILVVDDGNVVSDADKLSGYTVTAEVLGETKGPKINIMKYKNKTGYKKRQGHRQKHTQVRVTGIAAK
;
A
#
# COMPACT_ATOMS: atom_id res chain seq x y z
N MET A 1 -1.58 -8.17 -8.29
CA MET A 1 -1.89 -6.81 -8.73
C MET A 1 -1.98 -6.86 -10.23
N SER A 2 -3.16 -6.59 -10.75
CA SER A 2 -3.45 -6.40 -12.17
C SER A 2 -3.29 -4.93 -12.55
N VAL A 3 -3.19 -4.68 -13.84
CA VAL A 3 -3.38 -3.32 -14.38
C VAL A 3 -4.79 -2.83 -14.02
N ASP A 4 -4.91 -1.56 -13.67
CA ASP A 4 -6.13 -0.88 -13.17
C ASP A 4 -6.59 -1.24 -11.75
N ASP A 5 -5.86 -2.08 -11.01
CA ASP A 5 -6.12 -2.30 -9.60
C ASP A 5 -5.91 -1.01 -8.79
N VAL A 6 -6.83 -0.75 -7.86
CA VAL A 6 -6.72 0.33 -6.88
C VAL A 6 -6.35 -0.23 -5.52
N LEU A 7 -5.22 0.24 -4.97
CA LEU A 7 -4.62 -0.27 -3.75
C LEU A 7 -4.40 0.85 -2.73
N ASN A 8 -4.53 0.49 -1.45
CA ASN A 8 -4.17 1.38 -0.34
C ASN A 8 -2.81 0.94 0.21
N ILE A 9 -1.81 1.80 0.06
CA ILE A 9 -0.46 1.58 0.57
C ILE A 9 -0.20 2.44 1.80
N ASP A 10 0.97 2.24 2.43
CA ASP A 10 1.40 3.13 3.53
C ASP A 10 1.57 4.56 3.02
N LYS A 11 1.61 5.52 3.95
CA LYS A 11 1.69 6.94 3.59
C LYS A 11 2.97 7.23 2.80
N VAL A 12 2.80 7.73 1.58
CA VAL A 12 3.88 8.27 0.74
C VAL A 12 3.76 9.80 0.68
N SER A 13 4.89 10.51 0.70
CA SER A 13 4.94 11.99 0.68
C SER A 13 4.74 12.62 -0.71
N GLN A 14 4.27 11.86 -1.69
CA GLN A 14 4.08 12.33 -3.05
C GLN A 14 2.71 12.97 -3.24
N GLU A 15 2.62 13.92 -4.19
CA GLU A 15 1.38 14.61 -4.51
C GLU A 15 0.42 13.73 -5.32
N THR A 16 -0.86 14.14 -5.35
CA THR A 16 -1.86 13.47 -6.17
C THR A 16 -1.53 13.65 -7.66
N GLY A 17 -1.59 12.57 -8.44
CA GLY A 17 -1.17 12.53 -9.84
C GLY A 17 0.33 12.22 -10.05
N ALA A 18 1.11 12.09 -8.98
CA ALA A 18 2.50 11.65 -9.11
C ALA A 18 2.59 10.16 -9.49
N THR A 19 3.62 9.81 -10.24
CA THR A 19 3.94 8.41 -10.60
C THR A 19 4.93 7.83 -9.61
N ILE A 20 4.59 6.66 -9.04
CA ILE A 20 5.51 5.83 -8.26
C ILE A 20 5.93 4.62 -9.08
N THR A 21 7.22 4.34 -9.08
CA THR A 21 7.81 3.16 -9.71
C THR A 21 8.37 2.23 -8.64
N TRP A 22 8.07 0.93 -8.74
CA TRP A 22 8.63 -0.10 -7.87
C TRP A 22 9.28 -1.21 -8.68
N GLN A 23 10.27 -1.84 -8.06
CA GLN A 23 10.84 -3.10 -8.51
C GLN A 23 10.05 -4.25 -7.87
N PRO A 24 9.43 -5.14 -8.68
CA PRO A 24 8.68 -6.26 -8.16
C PRO A 24 9.62 -7.37 -7.65
N ILE A 25 9.20 -8.05 -6.59
CA ILE A 25 9.94 -9.17 -5.98
C ILE A 25 9.38 -10.53 -6.44
N LEU A 26 8.20 -10.52 -7.05
CA LEU A 26 7.54 -11.71 -7.60
C LEU A 26 6.59 -11.25 -8.71
N VAL A 27 6.63 -11.92 -9.86
CA VAL A 27 5.73 -11.70 -10.99
C VAL A 27 5.10 -13.02 -11.39
N VAL A 28 3.82 -12.98 -11.73
CA VAL A 28 3.13 -14.10 -12.36
C VAL A 28 2.74 -13.65 -13.76
N ASP A 29 3.28 -14.31 -14.76
CA ASP A 29 3.03 -14.04 -16.18
C ASP A 29 2.42 -15.29 -16.82
N ASP A 30 1.14 -15.23 -17.17
CA ASP A 30 0.37 -16.33 -17.77
C ASP A 30 0.53 -17.70 -17.10
N GLY A 31 0.60 -17.71 -15.77
CA GLY A 31 0.74 -18.92 -14.95
C GLY A 31 2.18 -19.35 -14.65
N ASN A 32 3.18 -18.67 -15.22
CA ASN A 32 4.57 -18.83 -14.86
C ASN A 32 4.93 -17.91 -13.69
N VAL A 33 5.47 -18.48 -12.60
CA VAL A 33 5.90 -17.72 -11.43
C VAL A 33 7.38 -17.40 -11.56
N VAL A 34 7.70 -16.12 -11.74
CA VAL A 34 9.07 -15.61 -11.81
C VAL A 34 9.43 -15.02 -10.44
N SER A 35 10.41 -15.64 -9.77
CA SER A 35 10.96 -15.19 -8.48
C SER A 35 12.47 -14.98 -8.51
N ASP A 36 13.14 -15.31 -9.61
CA ASP A 36 14.59 -15.14 -9.76
C ASP A 36 14.93 -13.64 -9.87
N ALA A 37 15.84 -13.16 -9.02
CA ALA A 37 16.20 -11.74 -8.96
C ALA A 37 16.71 -11.18 -10.30
N ASP A 38 17.50 -11.96 -11.06
CA ASP A 38 18.04 -11.53 -12.35
C ASP A 38 16.92 -11.34 -13.39
N LYS A 39 15.94 -12.24 -13.41
CA LYS A 39 14.78 -12.15 -14.31
C LYS A 39 13.84 -11.02 -13.91
N LEU A 40 13.72 -10.76 -12.61
CA LEU A 40 12.87 -9.68 -12.07
C LEU A 40 13.44 -8.28 -12.31
N SER A 41 14.75 -8.15 -12.53
CA SER A 41 15.39 -6.86 -12.82
C SER A 41 14.88 -6.16 -14.09
N GLY A 42 14.33 -6.93 -15.04
CA GLY A 42 13.67 -6.42 -16.23
C GLY A 42 12.26 -5.89 -15.97
N TYR A 43 11.66 -6.18 -14.82
CA TYR A 43 10.27 -5.81 -14.53
C TYR A 43 10.20 -4.49 -13.76
N THR A 44 9.23 -3.65 -14.10
CA THR A 44 8.93 -2.43 -13.37
C THR A 44 7.43 -2.26 -13.23
N VAL A 45 6.97 -2.00 -12.01
CA VAL A 45 5.57 -1.66 -11.72
C VAL A 45 5.46 -0.15 -11.63
N THR A 46 4.55 0.42 -12.41
CA THR A 46 4.23 1.85 -12.39
C THR A 46 2.81 2.04 -11.85
N ALA A 47 2.64 3.04 -10.98
CA ALA A 47 1.34 3.41 -10.46
C ALA A 47 1.22 4.92 -10.30
N GLU A 48 -0.02 5.40 -10.38
CA GLU A 48 -0.40 6.79 -10.17
C GLU A 48 -1.01 6.96 -8.78
N VAL A 49 -0.63 8.04 -8.09
CA VAL A 49 -1.21 8.41 -6.79
C VAL A 49 -2.58 9.05 -6.98
N LEU A 50 -3.62 8.41 -6.47
CA LEU A 50 -5.00 8.96 -6.46
C LEU A 50 -5.23 9.94 -5.30
N GLY A 51 -4.49 9.79 -4.19
CA GLY A 51 -4.51 10.73 -3.08
C GLY A 51 -4.39 10.10 -1.69
N GLU A 52 -4.51 10.92 -0.65
CA GLU A 52 -4.50 10.45 0.75
C GLU A 52 -5.89 9.94 1.17
N THR A 53 -5.94 8.76 1.78
CA THR A 53 -7.14 8.19 2.38
C THR A 53 -6.92 7.84 3.84
N LYS A 54 -8.01 7.80 4.63
CA LYS A 54 -7.97 7.42 6.05
C LYS A 54 -8.65 6.08 6.22
N GLY A 55 -7.95 5.16 6.88
CA GLY A 55 -8.50 3.87 7.28
C GLY A 55 -9.65 4.00 8.28
N PRO A 56 -10.31 2.88 8.59
CA PRO A 56 -11.38 2.83 9.57
C PRO A 56 -10.88 3.30 10.95
N LYS A 57 -11.78 3.89 11.74
CA LYS A 57 -11.45 4.37 13.08
C LYS A 57 -11.32 3.18 14.03
N ILE A 58 -10.13 3.00 14.60
CA ILE A 58 -9.89 2.06 15.68
C ILE A 58 -10.14 2.77 17.01
N ASN A 59 -11.06 2.24 17.81
CA ASN A 59 -11.36 2.76 19.14
C ASN A 59 -10.56 1.96 20.18
N ILE A 60 -9.60 2.60 20.83
CA ILE A 60 -8.71 2.00 21.82
C ILE A 60 -9.17 2.44 23.20
N MET A 61 -9.41 1.49 24.10
CA MET A 61 -9.75 1.76 25.50
C MET A 61 -8.79 1.00 26.41
N LYS A 62 -8.09 1.73 27.28
CA LYS A 62 -7.27 1.18 28.37
C LYS A 62 -8.01 1.40 29.67
N TYR A 63 -8.12 0.37 30.50
CA TYR A 63 -8.76 0.42 31.79
C TYR A 63 -7.98 -0.42 32.80
N LYS A 64 -7.84 0.06 34.04
CA LYS A 64 -7.30 -0.71 35.15
C LYS A 64 -8.31 -0.72 36.30
N ASN A 65 -8.70 -1.91 36.74
CA ASN A 65 -9.73 -2.07 37.77
C ASN A 65 -9.29 -1.46 39.11
N LYS A 66 -10.22 -0.86 39.85
CA LYS A 66 -10.05 -0.27 41.19
C LYS A 66 -8.99 0.83 41.34
N THR A 67 -8.41 1.31 40.23
CA THR A 67 -7.43 2.42 40.22
C THR A 67 -7.99 3.73 39.68
N GLY A 68 -9.25 3.74 39.22
CA GLY A 68 -9.85 4.89 38.53
C GLY A 68 -9.29 5.17 37.13
N TYR A 69 -8.28 4.42 36.68
CA TYR A 69 -7.64 4.66 35.39
C TYR A 69 -8.48 4.15 34.23
N LYS A 70 -8.92 5.08 33.37
CA LYS A 70 -9.60 4.82 32.09
C LYS A 70 -9.13 5.82 31.05
N LYS A 71 -8.54 5.33 29.96
CA LYS A 71 -8.11 6.15 28.80
C LYS A 71 -8.79 5.66 27.55
N ARG A 72 -9.38 6.59 26.78
CA ARG A 72 -9.95 6.32 25.45
C ARG A 72 -9.13 7.09 24.41
N GLN A 73 -8.80 6.43 23.30
CA GLN A 73 -8.06 7.00 22.19
C GLN A 73 -8.65 6.48 20.88
N GLY A 74 -8.79 7.35 19.89
CA GLY A 74 -9.09 6.93 18.52
C GLY A 74 -7.81 6.93 17.70
N HIS A 75 -7.64 5.95 16.82
CA HIS A 75 -6.62 5.97 15.77
C HIS A 75 -7.29 5.82 14.40
N ARG A 76 -6.82 6.58 13.41
CA ARG A 76 -7.14 6.38 12.00
C ARG A 76 -5.82 6.41 11.25
N GLN A 77 -5.46 5.27 10.67
CA GLN A 77 -4.24 5.19 9.87
C GLN A 77 -4.41 5.99 8.59
N LYS A 78 -3.38 6.75 8.22
CA LYS A 78 -3.32 7.44 6.93
C LYS A 78 -2.69 6.48 5.93
N HIS A 79 -3.30 6.42 4.75
CA HIS A 79 -2.85 5.61 3.62
C HIS A 79 -2.78 6.49 2.38
N THR A 80 -2.01 6.05 1.40
CA THR A 80 -2.03 6.64 0.06
C THR A 80 -2.74 5.64 -0.85
N GLN A 81 -3.76 6.09 -1.57
CA GLN A 81 -4.44 5.29 -2.56
C GLN A 81 -3.73 5.45 -3.90
N VAL A 82 -3.41 4.34 -4.55
CA VAL A 82 -2.69 4.29 -5.82
C VAL A 82 -3.43 3.41 -6.81
N ARG A 83 -3.33 3.75 -8.10
CA ARG A 83 -3.83 2.93 -9.21
C ARG A 83 -2.65 2.42 -10.01
N VAL A 84 -2.59 1.11 -10.24
CA VAL A 84 -1.53 0.50 -11.06
C VAL A 84 -1.76 0.84 -12.53
N THR A 85 -0.84 1.56 -13.15
CA THR A 85 -0.92 1.99 -14.56
C THR A 85 -0.30 0.97 -15.50
N GLY A 86 0.66 0.17 -15.02
CA GLY A 86 1.28 -0.83 -15.86
C GLY A 86 2.35 -1.65 -15.16
N ILE A 87 2.52 -2.87 -15.64
CA ILE A 87 3.61 -3.78 -15.27
C ILE A 87 4.39 -4.01 -16.56
N ALA A 88 5.54 -3.36 -16.68
CA ALA A 88 6.39 -3.48 -17.87
C ALA A 88 7.45 -4.55 -17.62
N ALA A 89 7.60 -5.48 -18.56
CA ALA A 89 8.80 -6.30 -18.72
C ALA A 89 9.66 -5.65 -19.80
N LYS A 90 10.92 -5.37 -19.50
CA LYS A 90 11.91 -4.89 -20.47
C LYS A 90 12.73 -6.05 -21.01
#